data_AF-A0A4V2BV57-F1
#
_entry.id   AF-A0A4V2BV57-F1
#
_cell.length_a   1.000
_cell.length_b   1.000
_cell.length_c   1.000
_cell.angle_alpha   90.00
_cell.angle_beta   90.00
_cell.angle_gamma   90.00
#
_symmetry.space_group_name_H-M   'P 1'
#
loop_
_entity.id
_entity.type
_entity.pdbx_description
1 polymer ?
#
loop_
_entity_poly.entity_id
_entity_poly.type
_entity_poly.pdbx_seq_one_letter_code
_entity_poly.pdbx_strand_id
1 'polypeptide(L)'
;MFKKSLLAVALGVAAFGANAATTTATPSVVSLEGAVGQTTVAVPQLTIKLAAEYAVGDTFTITLTGAEFDTTSNPAITFSGFTNNPTVGLLSKTATTATFRVTAVPSPVEVFSGKSFLLNGALLKTTTVTDAAGDIKLTYAAKTSTGLDLDNVGTATSTVVTSKAQLSSSVTKSLNGVIDVENERKQFTAGNDTITTDVLEVTPVVATAGTHDAVYTGATHVIKGDFSWMDTDGTTGVSATELAAAFKATGTADTYTSTINTAGDAITVTVADAAGNTAEAMTATFTVLGKANSKAPILSTQKFTVDSTIKYNTAAGTASTKAIASASAGSWTLNGFDENIVFMPFGTQYAQSINVSNTGSVAGAITVDITADGKTYTKTLTATATPKATTNISQEVKAFAAESGVTGNAHIKVVVNSPTADIDVTGVYYSKSDADRVKTK
;
A
#
# COMPACT_ATOMS: atom_id res chain seq x y z
N MET A 1 -73.40 -16.56 26.17
CA MET A 1 -72.28 -16.96 27.06
C MET A 1 -71.01 -17.06 26.23
N PHE A 2 -70.19 -16.01 26.22
CA PHE A 2 -68.83 -16.08 25.69
C PHE A 2 -68.01 -17.00 26.58
N LYS A 3 -67.42 -18.05 25.99
CA LYS A 3 -66.72 -19.10 26.72
C LYS A 3 -65.45 -18.54 27.36
N LYS A 4 -65.50 -18.38 28.69
CA LYS A 4 -64.40 -17.93 29.56
C LYS A 4 -63.11 -18.79 29.42
N SER A 5 -63.21 -19.96 28.81
CA SER A 5 -62.08 -20.85 28.47
C SER A 5 -61.22 -20.36 27.31
N LEU A 6 -61.69 -19.44 26.45
CA LEU A 6 -60.85 -18.86 25.40
C LEU A 6 -59.93 -17.74 25.93
N LEU A 7 -60.33 -17.05 27.02
CA LEU A 7 -59.51 -16.03 27.67
C LEU A 7 -58.37 -16.61 28.51
N ALA A 8 -58.51 -17.83 29.03
CA ALA A 8 -57.52 -18.45 29.92
C ALA A 8 -56.27 -18.97 29.20
N VAL A 9 -56.35 -19.23 27.89
CA VAL A 9 -55.17 -19.56 27.06
C VAL A 9 -54.43 -18.30 26.59
N ALA A 10 -55.10 -17.14 26.59
CA ALA A 10 -54.50 -15.86 26.20
C ALA A 10 -53.66 -15.20 27.31
N LEU A 11 -53.82 -15.60 28.58
CA LEU A 11 -53.15 -14.97 29.74
C LEU A 11 -52.02 -15.84 30.36
N GLY A 12 -51.78 -17.05 29.84
CA GLY A 12 -50.81 -18.01 30.37
C GLY A 12 -49.42 -18.00 29.73
N VAL A 13 -49.11 -17.06 28.82
CA VAL A 13 -47.83 -16.99 28.09
C VAL A 13 -46.85 -15.97 28.71
N ALA A 14 -47.13 -15.50 29.94
CA ALA A 14 -46.25 -14.60 30.68
C ALA A 14 -45.14 -15.37 31.42
N ALA A 15 -44.28 -16.04 30.67
CA ALA A 15 -42.92 -16.34 31.07
C ALA A 15 -42.04 -16.05 29.86
N PHE A 16 -41.74 -14.76 29.67
CA PHE A 16 -40.84 -14.24 28.65
C PHE A 16 -39.42 -14.77 28.93
N GLY A 17 -39.17 -16.03 28.57
CA GLY A 17 -37.83 -16.45 28.20
C GLY A 17 -37.40 -15.54 27.06
N ALA A 18 -36.42 -14.70 27.35
CA ALA A 18 -35.83 -13.69 26.49
C ALA A 18 -35.16 -14.31 25.25
N ASN A 19 -35.94 -14.92 24.36
CA ASN A 19 -35.44 -15.41 23.08
C ASN A 19 -35.53 -14.26 22.08
N ALA A 20 -34.39 -13.85 21.53
CA ALA A 20 -34.34 -12.88 20.46
C ALA A 20 -34.40 -13.57 19.09
N ALA A 21 -34.91 -12.85 18.11
CA ALA A 21 -34.69 -13.24 16.73
C ALA A 21 -33.20 -13.30 16.43
N THR A 22 -32.81 -14.15 15.49
CA THR A 22 -31.45 -14.16 14.94
C THR A 22 -31.48 -13.80 13.47
N THR A 23 -30.42 -13.15 12.99
CA THR A 23 -30.28 -12.81 11.58
C THR A 23 -29.11 -13.54 10.96
N THR A 24 -29.27 -13.96 9.70
CA THR A 24 -28.18 -14.51 8.89
C THR A 24 -28.29 -14.02 7.46
N ALA A 25 -27.15 -13.76 6.84
CA ALA A 25 -27.01 -13.46 5.42
C ALA A 25 -25.65 -14.00 4.95
N THR A 26 -25.56 -14.38 3.68
CA THR A 26 -24.28 -14.61 3.02
C THR A 26 -23.85 -13.28 2.41
N PRO A 27 -22.79 -12.62 2.90
CA PRO A 27 -22.38 -11.33 2.40
C PRO A 27 -22.03 -11.38 0.91
N SER A 28 -22.46 -10.38 0.16
CA SER A 28 -21.91 -10.12 -1.17
C SER A 28 -20.64 -9.29 -1.03
N VAL A 29 -19.58 -9.65 -1.73
CA VAL A 29 -18.37 -8.83 -1.81
C VAL A 29 -18.49 -7.96 -3.06
N VAL A 30 -18.23 -6.66 -2.92
CA VAL A 30 -18.40 -5.66 -3.99
C VAL A 30 -17.09 -4.93 -4.24
N SER A 31 -16.68 -4.81 -5.50
CA SER A 31 -15.50 -4.06 -5.90
C SER A 31 -15.70 -2.56 -5.70
N LEU A 32 -14.80 -1.91 -4.96
CA LEU A 32 -14.80 -0.45 -4.83
C LEU A 32 -14.56 0.24 -6.17
N GLU A 33 -13.62 -0.28 -6.97
CA GLU A 33 -13.27 0.28 -8.27
C GLU A 33 -14.30 -0.09 -9.34
N GLY A 34 -14.76 -1.34 -9.34
CA GLY A 34 -15.63 -1.86 -10.39
C GLY A 34 -17.09 -1.47 -10.26
N ALA A 35 -17.57 -1.20 -9.04
CA ALA A 35 -18.95 -0.74 -8.82
C ALA A 35 -19.17 0.73 -9.21
N VAL A 36 -18.12 1.51 -9.44
CA VAL A 36 -18.26 2.92 -9.88
C VAL A 36 -19.10 2.98 -11.17
N GLY A 37 -20.09 3.87 -11.19
CA GLY A 37 -21.02 4.02 -12.31
C GLY A 37 -22.24 3.08 -12.29
N GLN A 38 -22.30 2.10 -11.39
CA GLN A 38 -23.52 1.33 -11.14
C GLN A 38 -24.57 2.21 -10.46
N THR A 39 -25.85 2.04 -10.80
CA THR A 39 -26.95 2.78 -10.18
C THR A 39 -27.27 2.27 -8.78
N THR A 40 -27.26 0.94 -8.59
CA THR A 40 -27.58 0.28 -7.32
C THR A 40 -26.74 -0.96 -7.08
N VAL A 41 -26.59 -1.34 -5.81
CA VAL A 41 -26.01 -2.62 -5.39
C VAL A 41 -27.10 -3.45 -4.71
N ALA A 42 -27.30 -4.70 -5.14
CA ALA A 42 -28.30 -5.56 -4.53
C ALA A 42 -27.87 -6.03 -3.13
N VAL A 43 -28.80 -5.98 -2.17
CA VAL A 43 -28.61 -6.59 -0.86
C VAL A 43 -28.95 -8.08 -0.96
N PRO A 44 -28.06 -8.99 -0.54
CA PRO A 44 -28.39 -10.40 -0.42
C PRO A 44 -29.57 -10.64 0.51
N GLN A 45 -30.22 -11.79 0.35
CA GLN A 45 -31.34 -12.18 1.20
C GLN A 45 -30.92 -12.22 2.68
N LEU A 46 -31.61 -11.45 3.52
CA LEU A 46 -31.47 -11.52 4.98
C LEU A 46 -32.54 -12.46 5.54
N THR A 47 -32.10 -13.52 6.21
CA THR A 47 -32.98 -14.42 6.95
C THR A 47 -33.08 -13.94 8.40
N ILE A 48 -34.29 -13.72 8.88
CA ILE A 48 -34.60 -13.39 10.27
C ILE A 48 -35.37 -14.56 10.85
N LYS A 49 -34.73 -15.35 11.71
CA LYS A 49 -35.38 -16.44 12.44
C LYS A 49 -36.06 -15.88 13.67
N LEU A 50 -37.38 -15.98 13.72
CA LEU A 50 -38.21 -15.38 14.75
C LEU A 50 -38.17 -16.20 16.03
N ALA A 51 -38.26 -15.52 17.17
CA ALA A 51 -38.32 -16.17 18.47
C ALA A 51 -39.61 -15.85 19.24
N ALA A 52 -40.31 -14.78 18.86
CA ALA A 52 -41.59 -14.35 19.42
C ALA A 52 -42.77 -14.60 18.47
N GLU A 53 -43.97 -14.45 19.03
CA GLU A 53 -45.24 -14.52 18.32
C GLU A 53 -45.68 -13.13 17.84
N TYR A 54 -46.29 -13.06 16.66
CA TYR A 54 -46.71 -11.82 16.03
C TYR A 54 -48.23 -11.75 15.85
N ALA A 55 -48.80 -10.58 16.08
CA ALA A 55 -50.19 -10.25 15.83
C ALA A 55 -50.33 -9.23 14.69
N VAL A 56 -51.56 -9.11 14.17
CA VAL A 56 -51.89 -8.05 13.21
C VAL A 56 -51.65 -6.68 13.84
N GLY A 57 -50.91 -5.82 13.14
CA GLY A 57 -50.54 -4.49 13.59
C GLY A 57 -49.14 -4.40 14.21
N ASP A 58 -48.52 -5.52 14.54
CA ASP A 58 -47.13 -5.54 15.00
C ASP A 58 -46.19 -5.09 13.89
N THR A 59 -45.06 -4.51 14.28
CA THR A 59 -44.10 -3.90 13.37
C THR A 59 -42.70 -4.43 13.62
N PHE A 60 -41.87 -4.42 12.58
CA PHE A 60 -40.45 -4.62 12.72
C PHE A 60 -39.68 -3.71 11.79
N THR A 61 -38.46 -3.36 12.19
CA THR A 61 -37.59 -2.43 11.49
C THR A 61 -36.28 -3.12 11.17
N ILE A 62 -35.89 -2.99 9.90
CA ILE A 62 -34.55 -3.30 9.42
C ILE A 62 -33.78 -1.99 9.39
N THR A 63 -32.68 -1.93 10.14
CA THR A 63 -31.78 -0.77 10.17
C THR A 63 -30.50 -1.11 9.40
N LEU A 64 -30.19 -0.31 8.39
CA LEU A 64 -28.98 -0.36 7.59
C LEU A 64 -27.91 0.53 8.22
N THR A 65 -26.69 0.00 8.30
CA THR A 65 -25.50 0.74 8.73
C THR A 65 -24.38 0.57 7.70
N GLY A 66 -23.60 1.63 7.49
CA GLY A 66 -22.49 1.64 6.53
C GLY A 66 -22.89 1.98 5.09
N ALA A 67 -24.18 2.15 4.75
CA ALA A 67 -24.64 2.60 3.44
C ALA A 67 -26.05 3.21 3.54
N GLU A 68 -26.61 3.61 2.39
CA GLU A 68 -28.00 4.04 2.26
C GLU A 68 -28.79 3.09 1.34
N PHE A 69 -30.06 2.84 1.66
CA PHE A 69 -31.01 2.23 0.76
C PHE A 69 -31.23 3.13 -0.45
N ASP A 70 -31.29 2.53 -1.63
CA ASP A 70 -31.65 3.25 -2.84
C ASP A 70 -33.11 3.73 -2.78
N THR A 71 -33.38 4.91 -3.32
CA THR A 71 -34.73 5.50 -3.29
C THR A 71 -35.75 4.68 -4.07
N THR A 72 -35.33 4.00 -5.14
CA THR A 72 -36.17 3.12 -5.98
C THR A 72 -36.37 1.73 -5.39
N SER A 73 -35.59 1.35 -4.37
CA SER A 73 -35.71 0.04 -3.72
C SER A 73 -37.11 -0.18 -3.15
N ASN A 74 -37.71 -1.34 -3.39
CA ASN A 74 -38.97 -1.74 -2.75
C ASN A 74 -38.77 -3.08 -2.02
N PRO A 75 -38.13 -3.07 -0.84
CA PRO A 75 -37.84 -4.30 -0.12
C PRO A 75 -39.14 -4.97 0.33
N ALA A 76 -39.17 -6.30 0.23
CA ALA A 76 -40.32 -7.12 0.54
C ALA A 76 -39.94 -8.30 1.45
N ILE A 77 -40.94 -8.85 2.13
CA ILE A 77 -40.77 -9.97 3.04
C ILE A 77 -41.42 -11.20 2.43
N THR A 78 -40.64 -12.26 2.29
CA THR A 78 -41.15 -13.61 2.04
C THR A 78 -40.94 -14.47 3.29
N PHE A 79 -41.45 -15.70 3.26
CA PHE A 79 -41.61 -16.52 4.45
C PHE A 79 -41.02 -17.90 4.24
N SER A 80 -40.47 -18.49 5.30
CA SER A 80 -40.03 -19.89 5.32
C SER A 80 -40.49 -20.59 6.59
N GLY A 81 -40.89 -21.86 6.44
CA GLY A 81 -41.36 -22.72 7.52
C GLY A 81 -42.85 -22.59 7.87
N PHE A 82 -43.59 -21.68 7.24
CA PHE A 82 -45.05 -21.57 7.39
C PHE A 82 -45.77 -22.52 6.43
N THR A 83 -46.91 -23.06 6.85
CA THR A 83 -47.82 -23.79 5.95
C THR A 83 -48.74 -22.81 5.22
N ASN A 84 -49.21 -21.79 5.95
CA ASN A 84 -49.95 -20.65 5.42
C ASN A 84 -49.19 -19.38 5.77
N ASN A 85 -48.79 -18.62 4.75
CA ASN A 85 -47.96 -17.45 4.97
C ASN A 85 -48.76 -16.32 5.65
N PRO A 86 -48.18 -15.62 6.64
CA PRO A 86 -48.71 -14.34 7.06
C PRO A 86 -48.62 -13.32 5.91
N THR A 87 -49.29 -12.19 6.06
CA THR A 87 -49.12 -11.05 5.15
C THR A 87 -48.36 -9.94 5.87
N VAL A 88 -47.29 -9.46 5.25
CA VAL A 88 -46.46 -8.36 5.76
C VAL A 88 -46.32 -7.31 4.65
N GLY A 89 -46.56 -6.05 4.99
CA GLY A 89 -46.40 -4.91 4.08
C GLY A 89 -45.27 -3.98 4.53
N LEU A 90 -44.56 -3.39 3.57
CA LEU A 90 -43.66 -2.27 3.83
C LEU A 90 -44.49 -1.06 4.29
N LEU A 91 -44.28 -0.62 5.52
CA LEU A 91 -44.99 0.51 6.12
C LEU A 91 -44.31 1.84 5.77
N SER A 92 -42.97 1.88 5.88
CA SER A 92 -42.18 3.07 5.58
C SER A 92 -40.73 2.71 5.28
N LYS A 93 -40.04 3.54 4.50
CA LYS A 93 -38.61 3.41 4.20
C LYS A 93 -37.94 4.78 4.26
N THR A 94 -36.78 4.85 4.90
CA THR A 94 -35.86 5.99 4.88
C THR A 94 -34.53 5.56 4.23
N ALA A 95 -33.53 6.43 4.22
CA ALA A 95 -32.20 6.07 3.75
C ALA A 95 -31.56 4.92 4.55
N THR A 96 -31.88 4.78 5.84
CA THR A 96 -31.23 3.79 6.72
C THR A 96 -32.20 2.83 7.38
N THR A 97 -33.51 2.97 7.18
CA THR A 97 -34.50 2.08 7.81
C THR A 97 -35.56 1.62 6.84
N ALA A 98 -35.98 0.37 6.97
CA ALA A 98 -37.19 -0.17 6.34
C ALA A 98 -38.07 -0.78 7.43
N THR A 99 -39.25 -0.21 7.64
CA THR A 99 -40.21 -0.66 8.65
C THR A 99 -41.36 -1.39 7.98
N PHE A 100 -41.68 -2.57 8.49
CA PHE A 100 -42.72 -3.45 8.00
C PHE A 100 -43.81 -3.63 9.05
N ARG A 101 -45.01 -3.99 8.61
CA ARG A 101 -46.17 -4.29 9.46
C ARG A 101 -46.80 -5.62 9.08
N VAL A 102 -47.12 -6.44 10.07
CA VAL A 102 -47.95 -7.63 9.89
C VAL A 102 -49.39 -7.18 9.67
N THR A 103 -49.96 -7.49 8.50
CA THR A 103 -51.33 -7.10 8.12
C THR A 103 -52.31 -8.26 8.20
N ALA A 104 -51.83 -9.50 8.15
CA ALA A 104 -52.61 -10.70 8.40
C ALA A 104 -51.74 -11.80 9.02
N VAL A 105 -52.31 -12.58 9.93
CA VAL A 105 -51.70 -13.79 10.50
C VAL A 105 -52.15 -15.03 9.72
N PRO A 106 -51.41 -16.16 9.79
CA PRO A 106 -51.78 -17.40 9.12
C PRO A 106 -53.20 -17.88 9.48
N SER A 107 -53.88 -18.50 8.52
CA SER A 107 -55.16 -19.18 8.73
C SER A 107 -55.11 -20.59 8.11
N PRO A 108 -55.20 -21.67 8.90
CA PRO A 108 -55.32 -21.71 10.37
C PRO A 108 -54.12 -21.05 11.09
N VAL A 109 -54.34 -20.64 12.35
CA VAL A 109 -53.31 -19.96 13.16
C VAL A 109 -52.10 -20.88 13.35
N GLU A 110 -50.92 -20.36 13.06
CA GLU A 110 -49.62 -21.01 13.23
C GLU A 110 -48.72 -20.16 14.14
N VAL A 111 -47.78 -20.82 14.84
CA VAL A 111 -46.77 -20.14 15.65
C VAL A 111 -45.67 -19.55 14.77
N PHE A 112 -45.28 -18.30 15.05
CA PHE A 112 -44.19 -17.61 14.38
C PHE A 112 -42.82 -18.05 14.94
N SER A 113 -42.76 -18.41 16.22
CA SER A 113 -41.48 -18.80 16.85
C SER A 113 -40.85 -20.00 16.12
N GLY A 114 -39.58 -19.85 15.76
CA GLY A 114 -38.81 -20.84 14.99
C GLY A 114 -39.01 -20.78 13.47
N LYS A 115 -39.91 -19.92 12.96
CA LYS A 115 -40.10 -19.63 11.52
C LYS A 115 -39.22 -18.46 11.08
N SER A 116 -39.21 -18.16 9.79
CA SER A 116 -38.37 -17.07 9.26
C SER A 116 -39.11 -16.06 8.40
N PHE A 117 -38.76 -14.79 8.61
CA PHE A 117 -38.94 -13.73 7.63
C PHE A 117 -37.69 -13.61 6.76
N LEU A 118 -37.90 -13.35 5.47
CA LEU A 118 -36.85 -13.28 4.46
C LEU A 118 -36.94 -11.93 3.75
N LEU A 119 -35.99 -11.03 4.02
CA LEU A 119 -35.90 -9.75 3.32
C LEU A 119 -35.35 -9.96 1.91
N ASN A 120 -36.08 -9.48 0.90
CA ASN A 120 -35.71 -9.56 -0.51
C ASN A 120 -35.90 -8.20 -1.20
N GLY A 121 -35.26 -7.98 -2.35
CA GLY A 121 -35.48 -6.79 -3.19
C GLY A 121 -34.94 -5.47 -2.61
N ALA A 122 -34.20 -5.53 -1.51
CA ALA A 122 -33.47 -4.38 -0.97
C ALA A 122 -32.30 -4.03 -1.91
N LEU A 123 -32.17 -2.75 -2.24
CA LEU A 123 -31.09 -2.20 -3.05
C LEU A 123 -30.41 -1.08 -2.26
N LEU A 124 -29.09 -0.97 -2.40
CA LEU A 124 -28.26 0.09 -1.82
C LEU A 124 -27.89 1.10 -2.89
N LYS A 125 -27.72 2.35 -2.48
CA LYS A 125 -27.18 3.42 -3.33
C LYS A 125 -25.67 3.20 -3.51
N THR A 126 -25.24 2.96 -4.74
CA THR A 126 -23.85 2.59 -5.05
C THR A 126 -22.81 3.54 -4.47
N THR A 127 -23.03 4.86 -4.59
CA THR A 127 -22.05 5.86 -4.10
C THR A 127 -21.76 5.68 -2.61
N THR A 128 -22.78 5.34 -1.82
CA THR A 128 -22.61 5.11 -0.38
C THR A 128 -21.93 3.79 -0.06
N VAL A 129 -22.02 2.79 -0.96
CA VAL A 129 -21.29 1.52 -0.85
C VAL A 129 -19.82 1.71 -1.20
N THR A 130 -19.51 2.50 -2.24
CA THR A 130 -18.13 2.77 -2.67
C THR A 130 -17.41 3.75 -1.75
N ASP A 131 -18.14 4.63 -1.06
CA ASP A 131 -17.57 5.53 -0.04
C ASP A 131 -17.37 4.82 1.31
N ALA A 132 -18.14 3.76 1.57
CA ALA A 132 -18.01 2.97 2.77
C ALA A 132 -16.81 2.04 2.68
N ALA A 133 -15.83 2.23 3.58
CA ALA A 133 -14.81 1.23 3.81
C ALA A 133 -15.36 0.14 4.74
N GLY A 134 -15.55 -1.09 4.22
CA GLY A 134 -15.79 -2.28 5.02
C GLY A 134 -17.22 -2.85 4.95
N ASP A 135 -17.68 -3.33 6.10
CA ASP A 135 -18.92 -4.11 6.21
C ASP A 135 -20.17 -3.23 6.31
N ILE A 136 -21.13 -3.50 5.45
CA ILE A 136 -22.49 -2.96 5.48
C ILE A 136 -23.38 -3.99 6.16
N LYS A 137 -24.11 -3.55 7.19
CA LYS A 137 -24.85 -4.45 8.08
C LYS A 137 -26.32 -4.08 8.14
N LEU A 138 -27.16 -5.10 8.25
CA LEU A 138 -28.57 -4.98 8.59
C LEU A 138 -28.82 -5.47 10.00
N THR A 139 -29.57 -4.68 10.76
CA THR A 139 -29.99 -4.98 12.13
C THR A 139 -31.51 -5.09 12.19
N TYR A 140 -32.01 -6.10 12.90
CA TYR A 140 -33.44 -6.35 13.11
C TYR A 140 -33.90 -5.91 14.51
N ALA A 141 -35.06 -5.28 14.59
CA ALA A 141 -35.78 -5.04 15.84
C ALA A 141 -37.31 -5.06 15.60
N ALA A 142 -38.07 -5.63 16.53
CA ALA A 142 -39.53 -5.70 16.42
C ALA A 142 -40.25 -5.08 17.62
N LYS A 143 -41.50 -4.67 17.41
CA LYS A 143 -42.38 -4.10 18.42
C LYS A 143 -43.82 -4.53 18.18
N THR A 144 -44.54 -4.78 19.27
CA THR A 144 -45.99 -4.92 19.25
C THR A 144 -46.66 -3.65 18.71
N SER A 145 -47.91 -3.77 18.28
CA SER A 145 -48.78 -2.63 17.92
C SER A 145 -48.95 -1.58 19.03
N THR A 146 -48.65 -1.93 20.28
CA THR A 146 -48.67 -1.02 21.45
C THR A 146 -47.31 -0.41 21.78
N GLY A 147 -46.27 -0.72 21.00
CA GLY A 147 -44.92 -0.17 21.16
C GLY A 147 -44.03 -0.91 22.14
N LEU A 148 -44.48 -2.02 22.73
CA LEU A 148 -43.64 -2.91 23.52
C LEU A 148 -42.68 -3.68 22.62
N ASP A 149 -41.42 -3.80 23.03
CA ASP A 149 -40.40 -4.51 22.28
C ASP A 149 -40.74 -6.01 22.13
N LEU A 150 -40.44 -6.53 20.94
CA LEU A 150 -40.62 -7.93 20.54
C LEU A 150 -39.30 -8.40 19.93
N ASP A 151 -38.90 -9.66 20.16
CA ASP A 151 -37.65 -10.21 19.61
C ASP A 151 -36.37 -9.37 19.89
N ASN A 152 -36.31 -8.64 21.02
CA ASN A 152 -35.33 -7.56 21.24
C ASN A 152 -34.16 -7.88 22.21
N VAL A 153 -33.86 -9.15 22.48
CA VAL A 153 -32.76 -9.51 23.42
C VAL A 153 -31.43 -9.56 22.67
N GLY A 154 -30.80 -8.39 22.53
CA GLY A 154 -29.62 -8.21 21.70
C GLY A 154 -30.02 -7.95 20.25
N THR A 155 -29.59 -6.81 19.69
CA THR A 155 -29.88 -6.43 18.31
C THR A 155 -29.26 -7.42 17.33
N ALA A 156 -30.07 -8.28 16.71
CA ALA A 156 -29.60 -9.24 15.72
C ALA A 156 -29.09 -8.51 14.49
N THR A 157 -27.80 -8.69 14.19
CA THR A 157 -27.09 -7.95 13.14
C THR A 157 -26.34 -8.92 12.25
N SER A 158 -26.42 -8.71 10.93
CA SER A 158 -25.67 -9.47 9.94
C SER A 158 -25.01 -8.55 8.92
N THR A 159 -23.77 -8.85 8.57
CA THR A 159 -23.13 -8.26 7.38
C THR A 159 -23.84 -8.79 6.14
N VAL A 160 -24.21 -7.88 5.23
CA VAL A 160 -24.90 -8.21 3.98
C VAL A 160 -24.06 -7.85 2.75
N VAL A 161 -23.22 -6.84 2.86
CA VAL A 161 -22.28 -6.46 1.80
C VAL A 161 -20.93 -6.13 2.45
N THR A 162 -19.84 -6.53 1.83
CA THR A 162 -18.48 -6.10 2.19
C THR A 162 -17.87 -5.42 0.97
N SER A 163 -17.48 -4.16 1.11
CA SER A 163 -16.74 -3.46 0.05
C SER A 163 -15.26 -3.83 0.10
N LYS A 164 -14.64 -4.03 -1.07
CA LYS A 164 -13.25 -4.45 -1.18
C LYS A 164 -12.52 -3.70 -2.29
N ALA A 165 -11.35 -3.17 -1.98
CA ALA A 165 -10.42 -2.66 -2.98
C ALA A 165 -9.88 -3.82 -3.82
N GLN A 166 -10.05 -3.72 -5.13
CA GLN A 166 -9.66 -4.76 -6.08
C GLN A 166 -8.26 -4.53 -6.63
N LEU A 167 -7.85 -3.27 -6.78
CA LEU A 167 -6.64 -2.91 -7.51
C LEU A 167 -5.54 -2.42 -6.56
N SER A 168 -4.34 -2.99 -6.67
CA SER A 168 -3.14 -2.55 -5.95
C SER A 168 -1.88 -2.80 -6.78
N SER A 169 -0.73 -2.27 -6.37
CA SER A 169 0.56 -2.53 -7.03
C SER A 169 1.70 -2.41 -6.02
N SER A 170 2.76 -3.19 -6.21
CA SER A 170 3.95 -3.16 -5.38
C SER A 170 5.23 -3.38 -6.19
N VAL A 171 6.36 -2.92 -5.65
CA VAL A 171 7.70 -3.31 -6.11
C VAL A 171 8.00 -4.68 -5.54
N THR A 172 8.14 -5.69 -6.41
CA THR A 172 8.43 -7.09 -6.02
C THR A 172 9.92 -7.42 -6.09
N LYS A 173 10.67 -6.70 -6.93
CA LYS A 173 12.13 -6.70 -6.95
C LYS A 173 12.61 -5.26 -7.06
N SER A 174 13.42 -4.81 -6.10
CA SER A 174 13.96 -3.45 -6.08
C SER A 174 15.32 -3.40 -6.79
N LEU A 175 15.63 -2.24 -7.39
CA LEU A 175 16.97 -1.92 -7.86
C LEU A 175 17.93 -1.91 -6.69
N ASN A 176 19.04 -2.60 -6.84
CA ASN A 176 20.03 -2.76 -5.78
C ASN A 176 21.46 -2.87 -6.34
N GLY A 177 21.68 -2.41 -7.57
CA GLY A 177 23.00 -2.38 -8.21
C GLY A 177 24.07 -1.78 -7.30
N VAL A 178 25.17 -2.51 -7.12
CA VAL A 178 26.36 -2.01 -6.43
C VAL A 178 27.34 -1.58 -7.50
N ILE A 179 27.55 -0.27 -7.64
CA ILE A 179 28.44 0.33 -8.61
C ILE A 179 29.87 -0.04 -8.26
N ASP A 180 30.59 -0.58 -9.24
CA ASP A 180 31.93 -1.12 -9.04
C ASP A 180 33.02 -0.05 -9.18
N VAL A 181 33.59 0.36 -8.05
CA VAL A 181 34.68 1.35 -7.99
C VAL A 181 35.98 0.83 -8.61
N GLU A 182 36.24 -0.48 -8.59
CA GLU A 182 37.42 -1.11 -9.20
C GLU A 182 37.38 -1.02 -10.73
N ASN A 183 36.17 -0.91 -11.28
CA ASN A 183 35.92 -0.79 -12.70
C ASN A 183 35.48 0.64 -13.09
N GLU A 184 36.09 1.63 -12.45
CA GLU A 184 35.89 3.06 -12.70
C GLU A 184 34.43 3.51 -12.61
N ARG A 185 33.60 2.79 -11.86
CA ARG A 185 32.15 3.05 -11.71
C ARG A 185 31.39 3.00 -13.03
N LYS A 186 31.86 2.24 -14.01
CA LYS A 186 31.24 2.08 -15.34
C LYS A 186 30.35 0.83 -15.45
N GLN A 187 30.24 0.09 -14.36
CA GLN A 187 29.51 -1.18 -14.28
C GLN A 187 29.13 -1.49 -12.82
N PHE A 188 28.31 -2.52 -12.62
CA PHE A 188 27.99 -3.08 -11.31
C PHE A 188 28.93 -4.24 -10.94
N THR A 189 28.92 -4.62 -9.66
CA THR A 189 29.57 -5.84 -9.20
C THR A 189 28.77 -7.09 -9.61
N ALA A 190 29.44 -8.24 -9.73
CA ALA A 190 28.82 -9.52 -10.02
C ALA A 190 28.11 -10.04 -8.75
N GLY A 191 26.88 -9.58 -8.51
CA GLY A 191 26.12 -9.96 -7.32
C GLY A 191 24.63 -10.08 -7.60
N ASN A 192 23.92 -8.96 -7.54
CA ASN A 192 22.45 -8.95 -7.49
C ASN A 192 21.76 -9.32 -8.81
N ASP A 193 22.35 -8.90 -9.92
CA ASP A 193 21.89 -9.24 -11.27
C ASP A 193 23.09 -9.61 -12.14
N THR A 194 23.52 -8.73 -13.05
CA THR A 194 24.78 -8.91 -13.79
C THR A 194 25.67 -7.70 -13.59
N ILE A 195 26.92 -7.80 -14.03
CA ILE A 195 27.83 -6.65 -13.98
C ILE A 195 27.35 -5.47 -14.84
N THR A 196 26.45 -5.70 -15.79
CA THR A 196 25.94 -4.65 -16.70
C THR A 196 24.45 -4.43 -16.58
N THR A 197 23.74 -5.14 -15.71
CA THR A 197 22.29 -5.00 -15.59
C THR A 197 21.83 -4.96 -14.15
N ASP A 198 20.78 -4.18 -13.90
CA ASP A 198 20.00 -4.18 -12.66
C ASP A 198 18.51 -4.19 -13.01
N VAL A 199 17.70 -4.92 -12.25
CA VAL A 199 16.31 -5.24 -12.61
C VAL A 199 15.33 -4.77 -11.54
N LEU A 200 14.36 -3.97 -11.96
CA LEU A 200 13.17 -3.59 -11.21
C LEU A 200 11.99 -4.46 -11.62
N GLU A 201 11.22 -4.97 -10.67
CA GLU A 201 9.92 -5.58 -10.96
C GLU A 201 8.80 -4.86 -10.22
N VAL A 202 7.75 -4.50 -10.96
CA VAL A 202 6.53 -3.88 -10.43
C VAL A 202 5.36 -4.77 -10.79
N THR A 203 4.63 -5.23 -9.78
CA THR A 203 3.52 -6.17 -9.94
C THR A 203 2.21 -5.48 -9.57
N PRO A 204 1.34 -5.18 -10.55
CA PRO A 204 -0.06 -4.85 -10.28
C PRO A 204 -0.80 -6.12 -9.83
N VAL A 205 -1.82 -5.94 -9.00
CA VAL A 205 -2.65 -7.02 -8.46
C VAL A 205 -4.11 -6.65 -8.63
N VAL A 206 -4.87 -7.60 -9.19
CA VAL A 206 -6.33 -7.54 -9.32
C VAL A 206 -6.90 -8.63 -8.41
N ALA A 207 -7.32 -8.26 -7.21
CA ALA A 207 -8.00 -9.18 -6.31
C ALA A 207 -9.37 -9.57 -6.88
N THR A 208 -9.94 -10.68 -6.45
CA THR A 208 -11.35 -11.00 -6.73
C THR A 208 -12.24 -10.25 -5.74
N ALA A 209 -13.24 -9.54 -6.26
CA ALA A 209 -14.27 -8.88 -5.45
C ALA A 209 -15.64 -9.57 -5.58
N GLY A 210 -15.94 -10.29 -6.65
CA GLY A 210 -17.10 -11.18 -6.76
C GLY A 210 -18.34 -10.52 -7.38
N THR A 211 -18.71 -9.32 -6.95
CA THR A 211 -19.77 -8.51 -7.58
C THR A 211 -19.21 -7.20 -8.14
N HIS A 212 -19.61 -6.88 -9.38
CA HIS A 212 -19.20 -5.70 -10.12
C HIS A 212 -17.68 -5.56 -10.22
N ASP A 213 -16.98 -6.61 -10.65
CA ASP A 213 -15.52 -6.58 -10.79
C ASP A 213 -15.05 -5.50 -11.79
N ALA A 214 -13.98 -4.81 -11.42
CA ALA A 214 -13.16 -4.00 -12.31
C ALA A 214 -12.37 -4.93 -13.25
N VAL A 215 -12.27 -4.52 -14.50
CA VAL A 215 -11.55 -5.24 -15.55
C VAL A 215 -10.26 -4.50 -15.84
N TYR A 216 -9.11 -5.11 -15.54
CA TYR A 216 -7.80 -4.53 -15.84
C TYR A 216 -7.63 -4.32 -17.35
N THR A 217 -6.97 -3.22 -17.73
CA THR A 217 -6.72 -2.87 -19.14
C THR A 217 -5.29 -2.41 -19.40
N GLY A 218 -4.45 -2.39 -18.36
CA GLY A 218 -3.08 -1.92 -18.42
C GLY A 218 -2.68 -1.06 -17.22
N ALA A 219 -1.50 -0.45 -17.32
CA ALA A 219 -0.94 0.38 -16.28
C ALA A 219 -0.04 1.48 -16.86
N THR A 220 0.38 2.40 -15.99
CA THR A 220 1.45 3.34 -16.28
C THR A 220 2.33 3.41 -15.05
N HIS A 221 3.63 3.15 -15.25
CA HIS A 221 4.65 3.21 -14.21
C HIS A 221 5.59 4.36 -14.52
N VAL A 222 5.78 5.27 -13.57
CA VAL A 222 6.75 6.36 -13.67
C VAL A 222 7.89 6.06 -12.69
N ILE A 223 9.00 5.56 -13.23
CA ILE A 223 10.20 5.24 -12.46
C ILE A 223 11.04 6.52 -12.39
N LYS A 224 11.28 7.01 -11.18
CA LYS A 224 12.02 8.25 -10.92
C LYS A 224 13.42 7.93 -10.41
N GLY A 225 14.41 8.66 -10.91
CA GLY A 225 15.84 8.52 -10.59
C GLY A 225 16.65 9.60 -11.31
N ASP A 226 17.95 9.41 -11.42
CA ASP A 226 18.85 10.15 -12.30
C ASP A 226 19.31 9.20 -13.43
N PHE A 227 18.82 9.46 -14.64
CA PHE A 227 19.13 8.67 -15.82
C PHE A 227 20.07 9.40 -16.78
N SER A 228 20.77 10.46 -16.32
CA SER A 228 21.74 11.18 -17.15
C SER A 228 22.88 10.28 -17.64
N TRP A 229 23.14 9.16 -16.96
CA TRP A 229 24.11 8.15 -17.38
C TRP A 229 23.70 7.39 -18.65
N MET A 230 22.47 7.53 -19.15
CA MET A 230 22.07 6.91 -20.41
C MET A 230 22.56 7.71 -21.63
N ASP A 231 22.92 8.98 -21.46
CA ASP A 231 23.54 9.81 -22.50
C ASP A 231 24.99 9.35 -22.74
N THR A 232 25.25 8.92 -23.97
CA THR A 232 26.52 8.30 -24.38
C THR A 232 27.12 8.96 -25.62
N ASP A 233 26.42 9.90 -26.24
CA ASP A 233 26.88 10.63 -27.41
C ASP A 233 27.30 12.08 -27.10
N GLY A 234 27.05 12.55 -25.87
CA GLY A 234 27.46 13.87 -25.40
C GLY A 234 26.58 15.01 -25.91
N THR A 235 25.43 14.68 -26.50
CA THR A 235 24.37 15.66 -26.78
C THR A 235 23.57 15.94 -25.51
N THR A 236 22.82 17.03 -25.46
CA THR A 236 22.06 17.36 -24.24
C THR A 236 20.83 16.45 -24.11
N GLY A 237 20.85 15.58 -23.09
CA GLY A 237 19.71 14.76 -22.69
C GLY A 237 19.76 13.34 -23.27
N VAL A 238 18.81 12.50 -22.86
CA VAL A 238 18.75 11.10 -23.30
C VAL A 238 17.84 10.96 -24.51
N SER A 239 18.39 10.50 -25.63
CA SER A 239 17.62 10.22 -26.84
C SER A 239 16.79 8.92 -26.72
N ALA A 240 15.81 8.74 -27.62
CA ALA A 240 15.02 7.51 -27.67
C ALA A 240 15.88 6.26 -27.97
N THR A 241 16.94 6.41 -28.76
CA THR A 241 17.87 5.33 -29.09
C THR A 241 18.73 4.94 -27.88
N GLU A 242 19.20 5.93 -27.12
CA GLU A 242 19.95 5.69 -25.88
C GLU A 242 19.08 5.04 -24.82
N LEU A 243 17.85 5.53 -24.64
CA LEU A 243 16.88 4.88 -23.76
C LEU A 243 16.66 3.42 -24.17
N ALA A 244 16.44 3.13 -25.45
CA ALA A 244 16.21 1.76 -25.92
C ALA A 244 17.44 0.84 -25.74
N ALA A 245 18.65 1.40 -25.73
CA ALA A 245 19.87 0.65 -25.46
C ALA A 245 20.10 0.40 -23.96
N ALA A 246 19.73 1.37 -23.12
CA ALA A 246 19.99 1.35 -21.68
C ALA A 246 18.80 0.86 -20.83
N PHE A 247 17.61 0.75 -21.39
CA PHE A 247 16.39 0.40 -20.68
C PHE A 247 15.47 -0.47 -21.52
N LYS A 248 14.94 -1.53 -20.91
CA LYS A 248 13.89 -2.35 -21.51
C LYS A 248 12.85 -2.73 -20.48
N ALA A 249 11.59 -2.40 -20.74
CA ALA A 249 10.45 -2.93 -20.02
C ALA A 249 9.86 -4.13 -20.77
N THR A 250 9.58 -5.21 -20.06
CA THR A 250 8.99 -6.44 -20.59
C THR A 250 8.00 -7.06 -19.62
N GLY A 251 7.16 -7.94 -20.14
CA GLY A 251 6.35 -8.89 -19.40
C GLY A 251 6.01 -10.06 -20.32
N THR A 252 5.06 -10.89 -19.94
CA THR A 252 4.71 -12.09 -20.69
C THR A 252 3.86 -11.82 -21.93
N ALA A 253 2.69 -11.21 -21.76
CA ALA A 253 1.70 -11.02 -22.83
C ALA A 253 1.56 -9.56 -23.27
N ASP A 254 1.67 -8.62 -22.33
CA ASP A 254 1.39 -7.21 -22.54
C ASP A 254 2.38 -6.48 -23.46
N THR A 255 1.95 -5.32 -23.95
CA THR A 255 2.80 -4.40 -24.70
C THR A 255 3.33 -3.29 -23.79
N TYR A 256 4.63 -3.02 -23.92
CA TYR A 256 5.37 -2.08 -23.06
C TYR A 256 5.99 -1.00 -23.91
N THR A 257 5.59 0.24 -23.69
CA THR A 257 6.18 1.42 -24.36
C THR A 257 6.85 2.30 -23.33
N SER A 258 8.14 2.59 -23.54
CA SER A 258 8.95 3.36 -22.59
C SER A 258 9.33 4.71 -23.19
N THR A 259 9.25 5.76 -22.37
CA THR A 259 9.67 7.13 -22.72
C THR A 259 10.42 7.73 -21.55
N ILE A 260 11.32 8.68 -21.81
CA ILE A 260 12.04 9.43 -20.79
C ILE A 260 11.67 10.91 -20.92
N ASN A 261 11.55 11.60 -19.78
CA ASN A 261 11.27 13.03 -19.80
C ASN A 261 12.53 13.84 -20.18
N THR A 262 12.33 15.12 -20.49
CA THR A 262 13.42 16.02 -20.92
C THR A 262 14.48 16.27 -19.84
N ALA A 263 14.11 16.16 -18.56
CA ALA A 263 15.05 16.31 -17.44
C ALA A 263 15.96 15.09 -17.26
N GLY A 264 15.60 13.94 -17.86
CA GLY A 264 16.33 12.69 -17.66
C GLY A 264 16.16 12.09 -16.26
N ASP A 265 15.10 12.46 -15.54
CA ASP A 265 14.87 12.04 -14.14
C ASP A 265 13.62 11.14 -13.96
N ALA A 266 12.87 10.88 -15.04
CA ALA A 266 11.71 10.01 -15.02
C ALA A 266 11.56 9.21 -16.32
N ILE A 267 11.48 7.88 -16.17
CA ILE A 267 11.09 6.95 -17.24
C ILE A 267 9.63 6.58 -17.04
N THR A 268 8.79 6.84 -18.05
CA THR A 268 7.40 6.43 -18.08
C THR A 268 7.23 5.19 -18.94
N VAL A 269 6.79 4.11 -18.32
CA VAL A 269 6.40 2.86 -18.98
C VAL A 269 4.89 2.80 -19.06
N THR A 270 4.35 2.77 -20.27
CA THR A 270 2.93 2.49 -20.53
C THR A 270 2.77 1.01 -20.84
N VAL A 271 1.93 0.34 -20.05
CA VAL A 271 1.54 -1.05 -20.24
C VAL A 271 0.13 -1.07 -20.82
N ALA A 272 -0.06 -1.74 -21.94
CA ALA A 272 -1.37 -2.02 -22.48
C ALA A 272 -1.61 -3.53 -22.49
N ASP A 273 -2.71 -3.93 -21.87
CA ASP A 273 -3.15 -5.33 -21.81
C ASP A 273 -3.42 -5.83 -23.23
N ALA A 274 -2.66 -6.84 -23.64
CA ALA A 274 -2.74 -7.39 -24.99
C ALA A 274 -3.65 -8.62 -25.07
N ALA A 275 -3.93 -9.32 -23.96
CA ALA A 275 -4.85 -10.44 -23.89
C ALA A 275 -5.07 -10.94 -22.44
N GLY A 276 -6.29 -10.74 -21.92
CA GLY A 276 -6.82 -11.60 -20.86
C GLY A 276 -7.27 -10.92 -19.57
N ASN A 277 -7.24 -9.58 -19.49
CA ASN A 277 -7.64 -8.81 -18.30
C ASN A 277 -6.90 -9.25 -17.03
N THR A 278 -5.74 -9.87 -17.21
CA THR A 278 -4.88 -10.33 -16.13
C THR A 278 -3.81 -9.27 -15.94
N ALA A 279 -3.47 -8.97 -14.69
CA ALA A 279 -2.36 -8.07 -14.42
C ALA A 279 -1.08 -8.88 -14.33
N GLU A 280 -0.09 -8.54 -15.14
CA GLU A 280 1.24 -9.16 -15.08
C GLU A 280 2.27 -8.20 -14.50
N ALA A 281 3.33 -8.79 -13.94
CA ALA A 281 4.48 -8.03 -13.50
C ALA A 281 5.21 -7.42 -14.71
N MET A 282 5.53 -6.14 -14.59
CA MET A 282 6.48 -5.48 -15.46
C MET A 282 7.89 -5.71 -14.92
N THR A 283 8.77 -6.25 -15.75
CA THR A 283 10.21 -6.30 -15.52
C THR A 283 10.88 -5.16 -16.28
N ALA A 284 11.51 -4.24 -15.57
CA ALA A 284 12.29 -3.13 -16.10
C ALA A 284 13.78 -3.39 -15.90
N THR A 285 14.49 -3.66 -16.99
CA THR A 285 15.94 -3.94 -17.00
C THR A 285 16.70 -2.68 -17.37
N PHE A 286 17.55 -2.21 -16.46
CA PHE A 286 18.53 -1.16 -16.69
C PHE A 286 19.84 -1.80 -17.14
N THR A 287 20.40 -1.33 -18.26
CA THR A 287 21.64 -1.84 -18.86
C THR A 287 22.67 -0.73 -18.94
N VAL A 288 23.80 -0.92 -18.26
CA VAL A 288 24.96 -0.01 -18.33
C VAL A 288 25.98 -0.56 -19.34
N LEU A 289 26.70 0.32 -20.03
CA LEU A 289 27.62 -0.07 -21.11
C LEU A 289 28.80 -0.95 -20.65
N GLY A 290 29.18 -0.88 -19.37
CA GLY A 290 30.28 -1.65 -18.81
C GLY A 290 31.66 -1.03 -19.04
N LYS A 291 32.64 -1.37 -18.19
CA LYS A 291 34.00 -0.79 -18.23
C LYS A 291 34.73 -1.03 -19.56
N ALA A 292 34.44 -2.15 -20.24
CA ALA A 292 35.07 -2.48 -21.52
C ALA A 292 34.69 -1.50 -22.65
N ASN A 293 33.60 -0.75 -22.51
CA ASN A 293 33.17 0.23 -23.48
C ASN A 293 33.82 1.60 -23.20
N SER A 294 34.53 2.17 -24.18
CA SER A 294 35.22 3.45 -24.02
C SER A 294 34.28 4.65 -23.83
N LYS A 295 33.00 4.51 -24.22
CA LYS A 295 31.95 5.51 -24.02
C LYS A 295 31.14 5.29 -22.75
N ALA A 296 31.47 4.29 -21.93
CA ALA A 296 30.72 4.03 -20.70
C ALA A 296 30.79 5.23 -19.74
N PRO A 297 29.64 5.80 -19.34
CA PRO A 297 29.61 6.91 -18.40
C PRO A 297 29.87 6.45 -16.96
N ILE A 298 30.18 7.42 -16.10
CA ILE A 298 30.37 7.18 -14.66
C ILE A 298 28.98 7.09 -14.01
N LEU A 299 28.72 5.99 -13.32
CA LEU A 299 27.47 5.77 -12.59
C LEU A 299 27.50 6.45 -11.23
N SER A 300 26.40 7.12 -10.85
CA SER A 300 26.19 7.76 -9.55
C SER A 300 25.33 6.91 -8.61
N THR A 301 25.60 6.99 -7.31
CA THR A 301 24.65 6.45 -6.31
C THR A 301 23.37 7.25 -6.36
N GLN A 302 22.25 6.57 -6.26
CA GLN A 302 20.94 7.20 -6.37
C GLN A 302 19.86 6.33 -5.74
N LYS A 303 18.72 6.94 -5.47
CA LYS A 303 17.51 6.25 -4.98
C LYS A 303 16.45 6.33 -6.04
N PHE A 304 15.67 5.26 -6.15
CA PHE A 304 14.59 5.16 -7.11
C PHE A 304 13.25 5.10 -6.40
N THR A 305 12.25 5.70 -7.03
CA THR A 305 10.84 5.54 -6.64
C THR A 305 10.01 5.19 -7.87
N VAL A 306 8.86 4.57 -7.67
CA VAL A 306 7.91 4.31 -8.75
C VAL A 306 6.52 4.78 -8.35
N ASP A 307 5.91 5.56 -9.23
CA ASP A 307 4.49 5.87 -9.18
C ASP A 307 3.74 4.96 -10.17
N SER A 308 2.72 4.26 -9.70
CA SER A 308 1.92 3.37 -10.54
C SER A 308 0.50 3.91 -10.68
N THR A 309 -0.03 3.89 -11.89
CA THR A 309 -1.45 4.13 -12.17
C THR A 309 -2.01 2.94 -12.91
N ILE A 310 -2.99 2.25 -12.32
CA ILE A 310 -3.66 1.11 -12.95
C ILE A 310 -4.83 1.63 -13.79
N LYS A 311 -4.93 1.17 -15.03
CA LYS A 311 -6.03 1.46 -15.95
C LYS A 311 -7.01 0.30 -15.94
N TYR A 312 -8.29 0.60 -15.84
CA TYR A 312 -9.33 -0.42 -15.77
C TYR A 312 -10.65 0.06 -16.36
N ASN A 313 -11.53 -0.86 -16.71
CA ASN A 313 -12.94 -0.59 -16.96
C ASN A 313 -13.75 -0.97 -15.72
N THR A 314 -14.69 -0.11 -15.35
CA THR A 314 -15.72 -0.43 -14.34
C THR A 314 -16.63 -1.55 -14.86
N ALA A 315 -17.40 -2.19 -13.98
CA ALA A 315 -18.41 -3.16 -14.39
C ALA A 315 -19.52 -2.54 -15.26
N ALA A 316 -19.67 -1.21 -15.24
CA ALA A 316 -20.55 -0.45 -16.13
C ALA A 316 -19.92 -0.15 -17.51
N GLY A 317 -18.70 -0.64 -17.78
CA GLY A 317 -17.99 -0.45 -19.06
C GLY A 317 -17.31 0.90 -19.23
N THR A 318 -17.25 1.73 -18.19
CA THR A 318 -16.57 3.04 -18.24
C THR A 318 -15.08 2.89 -17.92
N ALA A 319 -14.22 3.43 -18.78
CA ALA A 319 -12.77 3.49 -18.57
C ALA A 319 -12.43 4.42 -17.39
N SER A 320 -11.50 3.98 -16.55
CA SER A 320 -11.09 4.66 -15.33
C SER A 320 -9.63 4.35 -14.97
N THR A 321 -9.11 5.05 -13.98
CA THR A 321 -7.74 4.88 -13.49
C THR A 321 -7.69 4.92 -11.96
N LYS A 322 -6.78 4.14 -11.37
CA LYS A 322 -6.47 4.19 -9.94
C LYS A 322 -4.99 4.53 -9.76
N ALA A 323 -4.72 5.67 -9.15
CA ALA A 323 -3.37 6.00 -8.69
C ALA A 323 -3.02 5.15 -7.46
N ILE A 324 -1.81 4.59 -7.47
CA ILE A 324 -1.23 3.86 -6.34
C ILE A 324 -0.20 4.77 -5.69
N ALA A 325 -0.14 4.72 -4.36
CA ALA A 325 0.86 5.50 -3.61
C ALA A 325 2.28 5.17 -4.09
N SER A 326 3.13 6.20 -4.12
CA SER A 326 4.53 6.07 -4.54
C SER A 326 5.24 5.01 -3.70
N ALA A 327 5.98 4.12 -4.35
CA ALA A 327 6.75 3.06 -3.69
C ALA A 327 8.25 3.28 -3.87
N SER A 328 9.04 2.87 -2.87
CA SER A 328 10.49 2.77 -3.01
C SER A 328 10.83 1.70 -4.05
N ALA A 329 11.61 2.07 -5.06
CA ALA A 329 12.09 1.17 -6.11
C ALA A 329 13.56 0.74 -5.91
N GLY A 330 14.15 1.09 -4.77
CA GLY A 330 15.50 0.68 -4.38
C GLY A 330 16.54 1.78 -4.54
N SER A 331 17.82 1.38 -4.61
CA SER A 331 18.93 2.33 -4.69
C SER A 331 20.20 1.68 -5.22
N TRP A 332 21.01 2.47 -5.93
CA TRP A 332 22.38 2.10 -6.24
C TRP A 332 23.36 2.59 -5.19
N THR A 333 24.27 1.71 -4.79
CA THR A 333 25.33 1.97 -3.81
C THR A 333 26.71 1.79 -4.44
N LEU A 334 27.77 2.01 -3.66
CA LEU A 334 29.15 1.79 -4.09
C LEU A 334 29.75 0.65 -3.26
N ASN A 335 30.61 -0.16 -3.87
CA ASN A 335 31.53 -1.05 -3.15
C ASN A 335 32.83 -0.32 -2.71
N GLY A 336 32.70 0.96 -2.32
CA GLY A 336 33.84 1.79 -1.90
C GLY A 336 34.40 1.44 -0.53
N PHE A 337 35.52 2.06 -0.19
CA PHE A 337 36.22 1.88 1.08
C PHE A 337 35.50 2.56 2.25
N ASP A 338 35.47 1.88 3.40
CA ASP A 338 35.22 2.51 4.69
C ASP A 338 36.26 2.11 5.73
N GLU A 339 36.66 3.05 6.58
CA GLU A 339 37.57 2.82 7.70
C GLU A 339 37.02 3.50 8.95
N ASN A 340 37.22 2.83 10.08
CA ASN A 340 36.83 3.36 11.38
C ASN A 340 38.09 3.82 12.12
N ILE A 341 38.04 5.04 12.63
CA ILE A 341 38.98 5.55 13.61
C ILE A 341 38.25 5.45 14.95
N VAL A 342 38.61 4.42 15.72
CA VAL A 342 37.85 4.00 16.92
C VAL A 342 37.80 5.10 17.99
N PHE A 343 38.82 5.95 18.04
CA PHE A 343 38.93 7.01 19.03
C PHE A 343 39.61 8.25 18.44
N MET A 344 38.95 9.41 18.52
CA MET A 344 39.53 10.71 18.17
C MET A 344 39.05 11.77 19.16
N PRO A 345 39.94 12.37 19.96
CA PRO A 345 39.56 13.42 20.90
C PRO A 345 39.55 14.78 20.22
N PHE A 346 38.49 15.58 20.41
CA PHE A 346 38.34 16.95 19.86
C PHE A 346 38.60 18.07 20.88
N GLY A 347 39.01 17.71 22.10
CA GLY A 347 39.34 18.66 23.16
C GLY A 347 40.50 19.60 22.80
N THR A 348 40.54 20.77 23.43
CA THR A 348 41.53 21.85 23.14
C THR A 348 42.97 21.44 23.43
N GLN A 349 43.18 20.46 24.30
CA GLN A 349 44.46 19.86 24.64
C GLN A 349 45.01 18.91 23.55
N TYR A 350 44.21 18.60 22.53
CA TYR A 350 44.59 17.70 21.44
C TYR A 350 44.68 18.43 20.09
N ALA A 351 45.47 17.86 19.18
CA ALA A 351 45.48 18.23 17.76
C ALA A 351 45.30 16.96 16.92
N GLN A 352 44.40 17.01 15.94
CA GLN A 352 44.01 15.85 15.13
C GLN A 352 44.74 15.89 13.77
N SER A 353 45.15 14.72 13.29
CA SER A 353 45.66 14.50 11.94
C SER A 353 44.95 13.30 11.33
N ILE A 354 44.07 13.54 10.37
CA ILE A 354 43.35 12.51 9.62
C ILE A 354 43.74 12.67 8.16
N ASN A 355 44.35 11.62 7.61
CA ASN A 355 44.83 11.58 6.24
C ASN A 355 44.17 10.44 5.49
N VAL A 356 43.82 10.71 4.23
CA VAL A 356 43.29 9.73 3.28
C VAL A 356 44.32 9.58 2.16
N SER A 357 44.98 8.44 2.12
CA SER A 357 45.89 8.09 1.02
C SER A 357 45.09 7.38 -0.07
N ASN A 358 45.34 7.78 -1.33
CA ASN A 358 44.75 7.14 -2.49
C ASN A 358 45.89 6.79 -3.47
N THR A 359 46.19 5.50 -3.59
CA THR A 359 47.18 4.99 -4.56
C THR A 359 46.59 4.81 -5.96
N GLY A 360 45.27 4.87 -6.08
CA GLY A 360 44.52 4.72 -7.31
C GLY A 360 44.67 5.91 -8.25
N SER A 361 44.12 5.74 -9.45
CA SER A 361 44.13 6.75 -10.52
C SER A 361 42.92 7.68 -10.52
N VAL A 362 41.90 7.40 -9.71
CA VAL A 362 40.61 8.12 -9.68
C VAL A 362 40.41 8.82 -8.35
N ALA A 363 39.90 10.06 -8.39
CA ALA A 363 39.63 10.83 -7.19
C ALA A 363 38.37 10.29 -6.48
N GLY A 364 38.43 10.08 -5.16
CA GLY A 364 37.28 9.61 -4.38
C GLY A 364 36.65 10.73 -3.55
N ALA A 365 35.34 10.92 -3.64
CA ALA A 365 34.62 11.76 -2.67
C ALA A 365 34.75 11.16 -1.25
N ILE A 366 34.91 12.02 -0.24
CA ILE A 366 35.09 11.61 1.16
C ILE A 366 33.84 12.00 1.96
N THR A 367 33.18 11.01 2.57
CA THR A 367 32.10 11.23 3.55
C THR A 367 32.57 10.80 4.92
N VAL A 368 32.24 11.59 5.94
CA VAL A 368 32.65 11.32 7.32
C VAL A 368 31.42 11.25 8.22
N ASP A 369 31.34 10.18 9.01
CA ASP A 369 30.44 10.09 10.16
C ASP A 369 31.21 10.33 11.45
N ILE A 370 30.71 11.20 12.33
CA ILE A 370 31.22 11.41 13.68
C ILE A 370 30.17 10.90 14.66
N THR A 371 30.53 9.92 15.49
CA THR A 371 29.66 9.41 16.56
C THR A 371 30.22 9.82 17.92
N ALA A 372 29.44 10.61 18.66
CA ALA A 372 29.76 11.06 20.02
C ALA A 372 28.49 11.04 20.88
N ASP A 373 28.62 10.67 22.15
CA ASP A 373 27.50 10.60 23.11
C ASP A 373 26.27 9.81 22.61
N GLY A 374 26.52 8.75 21.83
CA GLY A 374 25.48 7.87 21.27
C GLY A 374 24.74 8.43 20.05
N LYS A 375 25.17 9.57 19.49
CA LYS A 375 24.58 10.19 18.29
C LYS A 375 25.59 10.28 17.16
N THR A 376 25.13 10.00 15.93
CA THR A 376 25.93 10.06 14.70
C THR A 376 25.57 11.28 13.86
N TYR A 377 26.59 11.96 13.35
CA TYR A 377 26.50 13.11 12.44
C TYR A 377 27.23 12.76 11.14
N THR A 378 26.61 12.98 9.98
CA THR A 378 27.19 12.65 8.67
C THR A 378 27.41 13.89 7.82
N LYS A 379 28.56 14.00 7.16
CA LYS A 379 28.85 15.08 6.20
C LYS A 379 29.78 14.61 5.07
N THR A 380 29.45 14.96 3.85
CA THR A 380 30.39 14.87 2.72
C THR A 380 31.32 16.07 2.76
N LEU A 381 32.62 15.80 2.75
CA LEU A 381 33.67 16.81 2.80
C LEU A 381 33.85 17.48 1.43
N THR A 382 34.39 18.71 1.40
CA THR A 382 34.78 19.34 0.13
C THR A 382 36.09 18.77 -0.39
N ALA A 383 36.97 18.31 0.53
CA ALA A 383 38.16 17.57 0.16
C ALA A 383 37.80 16.22 -0.49
N THR A 384 38.57 15.85 -1.53
CA THR A 384 38.49 14.55 -2.19
C THR A 384 39.80 13.80 -2.02
N ALA A 385 39.73 12.46 -1.98
CA ALA A 385 40.88 11.58 -1.96
C ALA A 385 41.60 11.70 -3.32
N THR A 386 42.58 12.60 -3.38
CA THR A 386 43.28 12.97 -4.61
C THR A 386 44.06 11.78 -5.17
N PRO A 387 43.99 11.48 -6.48
CA PRO A 387 44.71 10.34 -7.08
C PRO A 387 46.21 10.38 -6.81
N LYS A 388 46.80 9.22 -6.54
CA LYS A 388 48.25 9.04 -6.29
C LYS A 388 48.81 10.01 -5.24
N ALA A 389 48.01 10.36 -4.24
CA ALA A 389 48.37 11.35 -3.24
C ALA A 389 47.74 11.04 -1.88
N THR A 390 48.23 11.74 -0.85
CA THR A 390 47.63 11.75 0.48
C THR A 390 46.94 13.09 0.69
N THR A 391 45.64 13.04 0.99
CA THR A 391 44.82 14.21 1.29
C THR A 391 44.63 14.34 2.79
N ASN A 392 44.99 15.49 3.36
CA ASN A 392 44.74 15.78 4.76
C ASN A 392 43.33 16.37 4.93
N ILE A 393 42.47 15.70 5.70
CA ILE A 393 41.09 16.13 5.94
C ILE A 393 40.86 16.68 7.36
N SER A 394 41.92 16.80 8.16
CA SER A 394 41.84 17.09 9.60
C SER A 394 41.11 18.39 9.93
N GLN A 395 41.39 19.46 9.18
CA GLN A 395 40.76 20.76 9.45
C GLN A 395 39.27 20.73 9.17
N GLU A 396 38.87 20.05 8.10
CA GLU A 396 37.48 19.96 7.68
C GLU A 396 36.67 19.07 8.62
N VAL A 397 37.23 17.95 9.04
CA VAL A 397 36.63 17.07 10.06
C VAL A 397 36.53 17.79 11.41
N LYS A 398 37.54 18.59 11.79
CA LYS A 398 37.48 19.40 13.02
C LYS A 398 36.40 20.49 12.94
N ALA A 399 36.27 21.17 11.80
CA ALA A 399 35.21 22.14 11.59
C ALA A 399 33.83 21.48 11.66
N PHE A 400 33.69 20.29 11.06
CA PHE A 400 32.45 19.50 11.12
C PHE A 400 32.11 19.04 12.55
N ALA A 401 33.11 18.59 13.32
CA ALA A 401 32.92 18.24 14.73
C ALA A 401 32.42 19.44 15.53
N ALA A 402 33.04 20.62 15.36
CA ALA A 402 32.62 21.85 16.04
C ALA A 402 31.21 22.30 15.65
N GLU A 403 30.86 22.24 14.35
CA GLU A 403 29.52 22.50 13.83
C GLU A 403 28.47 21.55 14.45
N SER A 404 28.86 20.30 14.68
CA SER A 404 28.02 19.27 15.28
C SER A 404 27.98 19.32 16.82
N GLY A 405 28.69 20.27 17.45
CA GLY A 405 28.79 20.39 18.90
C GLY A 405 29.66 19.32 19.58
N VAL A 406 30.48 18.61 18.83
CA VAL A 406 31.36 17.54 19.33
C VAL A 406 32.68 18.14 19.83
N THR A 407 32.84 18.19 21.15
CA THR A 407 34.06 18.72 21.81
C THR A 407 34.86 17.66 22.57
N GLY A 408 34.30 16.46 22.73
CA GLY A 408 34.88 15.36 23.49
C GLY A 408 35.52 14.28 22.62
N ASN A 409 35.48 13.04 23.11
CA ASN A 409 35.93 11.87 22.38
C ASN A 409 34.86 11.43 21.40
N ALA A 410 35.26 11.05 20.19
CA ALA A 410 34.35 10.56 19.17
C ALA A 410 34.93 9.36 18.42
N HIS A 411 34.04 8.55 17.86
CA HIS A 411 34.34 7.58 16.83
C HIS A 411 34.15 8.23 15.46
N ILE A 412 35.07 8.02 14.53
CA ILE A 412 34.98 8.59 13.18
C ILE A 412 34.96 7.47 12.15
N LYS A 413 33.95 7.43 11.29
CA LYS A 413 33.93 6.57 10.10
C LYS A 413 34.23 7.42 8.88
N VAL A 414 35.25 7.05 8.12
CA VAL A 414 35.61 7.72 6.86
C VAL A 414 35.24 6.78 5.72
N VAL A 415 34.37 7.23 4.82
CA VAL A 415 33.95 6.53 3.61
C VAL A 415 34.57 7.22 2.41
N VAL A 416 35.27 6.48 1.57
CA VAL A 416 35.92 7.00 0.37
C VAL A 416 35.37 6.28 -0.84
N ASN A 417 34.89 7.06 -1.81
CA ASN A 417 34.36 6.56 -3.07
C ASN A 417 35.50 6.18 -4.04
N SER A 418 36.23 5.12 -3.71
CA SER A 418 37.39 4.61 -4.45
C SER A 418 37.64 3.14 -4.07
N PRO A 419 38.31 2.35 -4.92
CA PRO A 419 38.79 1.00 -4.60
C PRO A 419 39.35 0.84 -3.19
N THR A 420 38.87 -0.17 -2.46
CA THR A 420 39.36 -0.50 -1.10
C THR A 420 40.84 -0.81 -1.10
N ALA A 421 41.35 -1.45 -2.16
CA ALA A 421 42.78 -1.75 -2.27
C ALA A 421 43.64 -0.48 -2.44
N ASP A 422 43.05 0.64 -2.87
CA ASP A 422 43.77 1.88 -3.14
C ASP A 422 43.71 2.89 -1.99
N ILE A 423 42.82 2.70 -1.02
CA ILE A 423 42.61 3.65 0.06
C ILE A 423 43.18 3.15 1.38
N ASP A 424 43.96 4.00 2.04
CA ASP A 424 44.29 3.85 3.47
C ASP A 424 43.93 5.15 4.18
N VAL A 425 43.18 5.03 5.27
CA VAL A 425 42.88 6.14 6.16
C VAL A 425 43.71 5.99 7.43
N THR A 426 44.40 7.06 7.79
CA THR A 426 45.19 7.11 9.02
C THR A 426 44.73 8.26 9.89
N GLY A 427 44.24 7.91 11.10
CA GLY A 427 43.95 8.84 12.18
C GLY A 427 45.08 8.88 13.22
N VAL A 428 45.52 10.07 13.59
CA VAL A 428 46.49 10.33 14.66
C VAL A 428 46.00 11.52 15.47
N TYR A 429 46.18 11.49 16.79
CA TYR A 429 46.07 12.68 17.61
C TYR A 429 47.36 12.95 18.38
N TYR A 430 47.63 14.22 18.64
CA TYR A 430 48.75 14.70 19.44
C TYR A 430 48.24 15.22 20.79
N SER A 431 48.75 14.67 21.89
CA SER A 431 48.54 15.20 23.25
C SER A 431 49.53 16.33 23.51
N LYS A 432 49.02 17.56 23.68
CA LYS A 432 49.88 18.75 23.86
C LYS A 432 50.63 18.74 25.18
N SER A 433 50.05 18.20 26.26
CA SER A 433 50.68 18.15 27.57
C SER A 433 51.83 17.15 27.61
N ASP A 434 51.63 16.00 26.97
CA ASP A 434 52.55 14.87 27.06
C ASP A 434 53.56 14.86 25.91
N ALA A 435 53.37 15.78 24.95
CA ALA A 435 54.12 15.88 23.70
C ALA A 435 54.15 14.58 22.88
N ASP A 436 53.11 13.75 23.01
CA ASP A 436 53.04 12.41 22.44
C ASP A 436 52.04 12.33 21.26
N ARG A 437 52.30 11.41 20.31
CA ARG A 437 51.44 11.14 19.15
C ARG A 437 50.90 9.72 19.23
N VAL A 438 49.58 9.61 19.30
CA VAL A 438 48.90 8.32 19.34
C VAL A 438 48.22 8.06 18.00
N LYS A 439 48.60 6.96 17.35
CA LYS A 439 47.90 6.46 16.16
C LYS A 439 46.66 5.68 16.60
N THR A 440 45.55 6.01 15.97
CA THR A 440 44.26 5.39 16.22
C THR A 440 43.83 4.75 14.91
N LYS A 441 44.06 3.43 14.79
CA LYS A 441 43.31 2.59 13.87
C LYS A 441 42.13 2.07 14.66
#